data_AF-A0A5K0X2H8-F1
#
_entry.id   AF-A0A5K0X2H8-F1
#
_cell.length_a   1.000
_cell.length_b   1.000
_cell.length_c   1.000
_cell.angle_alpha   90.00
_cell.angle_beta   90.00
_cell.angle_gamma   90.00
#
_symmetry.space_group_name_H-M   'P 1'
#
loop_
_entity.id
_entity.type
_entity.pdbx_description
1 polymer ?
#
loop_
_entity_poly.entity_id
_entity_poly.type
_entity_poly.pdbx_seq_one_letter_code
_entity_poly.pdbx_strand_id
1 'polypeptide(L)' 'IGAGQKKEKHLTKPEIGHFRAQGVPLKRKLREFPVTEDALLPVGTPISVRHFVAGQYVDVTGITRGKGFQ' A
#
# COMPACT_ATOMS: atom_id res chain seq x y z
N ILE A 1 3.88 -0.49 -2.16
CA ILE A 1 2.72 0.43 -2.20
C ILE A 1 2.17 0.65 -0.79
N GLY A 2 1.89 1.89 -0.41
CA GLY A 2 1.35 2.24 0.90
C GLY A 2 -0.06 2.83 0.84
N ALA A 3 -0.96 2.40 1.73
CA ALA A 3 -2.37 2.81 1.77
C ALA A 3 -2.79 3.37 3.14
N GLY A 4 -3.68 4.37 3.10
CA GLY A 4 -4.19 5.09 4.27
C GLY A 4 -3.15 6.00 4.93
N GLN A 5 -3.60 6.85 5.87
CA GLN A 5 -2.72 7.70 6.67
C GLN A 5 -2.65 7.20 8.11
N LYS A 6 -1.49 7.34 8.76
CA LYS A 6 -1.30 7.00 10.16
C LYS A 6 -0.47 8.09 10.85
N LYS A 7 -0.88 8.48 12.06
CA LYS A 7 -0.15 9.47 12.87
C LYS A 7 1.16 8.86 13.38
N GLU A 8 2.18 9.71 13.51
CA GLU A 8 3.53 9.31 13.95
C GLU A 8 3.53 8.54 15.27
N LYS A 9 2.73 8.99 16.25
CA LYS A 9 2.60 8.34 17.57
C LYS A 9 2.10 6.88 17.52
N HIS A 10 1.55 6.42 16.40
CA HIS A 10 1.08 5.04 16.24
C HIS A 10 2.03 4.18 15.40
N LEU A 11 3.16 4.73 14.94
CA LEU A 11 4.17 4.00 14.16
C LEU A 11 5.40 3.72 15.02
N THR A 12 6.11 2.66 14.67
CA THR A 12 7.38 2.35 15.32
C THR A 12 8.49 3.26 14.78
N LYS A 13 9.53 3.52 15.58
CA LYS A 13 10.70 4.32 15.18
C LYS A 13 11.35 3.87 13.85
N PRO A 14 11.56 2.56 13.58
CA PRO A 14 12.14 2.13 12.30
C PRO A 14 11.22 2.42 11.11
N GLU A 15 9.90 2.25 11.24
CA GLU A 15 8.95 2.59 10.17
C GLU A 15 9.00 4.08 9.83
N ILE A 16 9.05 4.95 10.85
CA ILE A 16 9.15 6.40 10.67
C ILE A 16 10.45 6.75 9.94
N GLY A 17 11.57 6.16 10.34
CA GLY A 17 12.86 6.34 9.67
C GLY A 17 12.82 5.92 8.20
N HIS A 18 12.20 4.77 7.90
CA HIS A 18 12.02 4.28 6.54
C HIS A 18 11.22 5.24 5.66
N PHE A 19 10.07 5.73 6.14
CA PHE A 19 9.26 6.69 5.39
C PHE A 19 9.95 8.05 5.23
N ARG A 20 10.67 8.53 6.25
CA ARG A 20 11.43 9.79 6.19
C ARG A 20 12.60 9.70 5.20
N ALA A 21 13.32 8.59 5.16
CA ALA A 21 14.42 8.37 4.21
C ALA A 21 13.94 8.41 2.76
N GLN A 22 12.70 7.97 2.49
CA GLN A 22 12.08 8.00 1.17
C GLN A 22 11.29 9.29 0.88
N GLY A 23 11.20 10.22 1.84
CA GLY A 23 10.46 11.48 1.67
C GLY A 23 8.94 11.30 1.48
N VAL A 24 8.37 10.17 1.89
CA VAL A 24 6.95 9.86 1.66
C VAL A 24 6.11 10.04 2.93
N PRO A 25 4.82 10.40 2.81
CA PRO A 25 3.93 10.49 3.97
C PRO A 25 3.73 9.15 4.66
N LEU A 26 3.56 9.18 5.98
CA LEU A 26 3.30 8.01 6.82
C LEU A 26 2.02 7.26 6.39
N LYS A 27 2.16 5.97 6.06
CA LYS A 27 1.05 5.12 5.61
C LYS A 27 0.60 4.14 6.68
N ARG A 28 -0.67 3.70 6.61
CA ARG A 28 -1.25 2.75 7.58
C ARG A 28 -0.91 1.30 7.25
N LYS A 29 -0.89 0.95 5.97
CA LYS A 29 -0.58 -0.39 5.48
C LYS A 29 0.45 -0.30 4.37
N LEU A 30 1.43 -1.19 4.38
CA LEU A 30 2.38 -1.40 3.29
C LEU A 30 2.14 -2.79 2.70
N ARG A 31 2.14 -2.87 1.37
CA ARG A 31 2.09 -4.13 0.61
C ARG A 31 2.97 -4.02 -0.62
N GLU A 32 3.58 -5.13 -0.98
CA GLU A 32 4.43 -5.27 -2.15
C GLU A 32 3.64 -5.96 -3.27
N PHE A 33 3.95 -5.58 -4.50
CA PHE A 33 3.36 -6.16 -5.70
C PHE A 33 4.51 -6.46 -6.65
N PRO A 34 4.76 -7.75 -6.98
CA PRO A 34 5.77 -8.10 -7.96
C PRO A 34 5.30 -7.62 -9.35
N VAL A 35 6.17 -6.90 -10.05
CA VAL A 35 5.91 -6.33 -11.37
C VAL A 35 7.10 -6.57 -12.28
N THR A 36 6.89 -6.46 -13.59
CA THR A 36 7.97 -6.46 -14.58
C THR A 36 8.80 -5.17 -14.49
N GLU A 37 10.03 -5.20 -15.02
CA GLU A 37 10.95 -4.05 -14.96
C GLU A 37 10.38 -2.78 -15.61
N ASP A 38 9.61 -2.94 -16.70
CA ASP A 38 8.96 -1.84 -17.42
C ASP A 38 7.84 -1.15 -16.61
N ALA A 39 7.32 -1.82 -15.58
CA ALA A 39 6.21 -1.35 -14.75
C ALA A 39 6.69 -0.75 -13.40
N LEU A 40 7.98 -0.49 -13.26
CA LEU A 40 8.55 0.15 -12.06
C LEU A 40 8.21 1.64 -12.02
N LEU A 41 7.55 2.05 -10.95
CA LEU A 41 7.21 3.45 -10.70
C LEU A 41 8.23 4.12 -9.78
N PRO A 42 8.54 5.42 -9.98
CA PRO A 42 9.41 6.14 -9.07
C PRO A 42 8.75 6.28 -7.69
N VAL A 43 9.58 6.31 -6.66
CA VAL A 43 9.14 6.43 -5.26
C VAL A 43 8.38 7.75 -5.07
N GLY A 44 7.24 7.69 -4.39
CA GLY A 44 6.38 8.86 -4.13
C GLY A 44 5.26 9.09 -5.15
N THR A 45 5.19 8.30 -6.23
CA THR A 45 4.12 8.42 -7.23
C THR A 45 2.75 8.04 -6.63
N PRO A 46 1.74 8.93 -6.67
CA PRO A 46 0.40 8.61 -6.19
C PRO A 46 -0.37 7.76 -7.21
N ILE A 47 -0.97 6.67 -6.75
CA ILE A 47 -1.84 5.80 -7.58
C ILE A 47 -3.30 6.17 -7.30
N SER A 48 -4.07 6.41 -8.36
CA SER A 48 -5.50 6.73 -8.29
C SER A 48 -6.35 5.65 -8.95
N VAL A 49 -7.66 5.68 -8.71
CA VAL A 49 -8.62 4.73 -9.30
C VAL A 49 -8.61 4.78 -10.83
N ARG A 50 -8.18 5.90 -11.43
CA ARG A 50 -8.04 6.07 -12.88
C ARG A 50 -6.97 5.16 -13.51
N HIS A 51 -6.15 4.50 -12.69
CA HIS A 51 -5.25 3.46 -13.17
C HIS A 51 -6.02 2.27 -13.78
N PHE A 52 -7.30 2.12 -13.44
CA PHE A 52 -8.16 1.04 -13.86
C PHE A 52 -9.15 1.51 -14.93
N VAL A 53 -9.40 0.64 -15.92
CA VAL A 53 -10.37 0.86 -17.01
C VAL A 53 -11.68 0.15 -16.68
N ALA A 54 -12.81 0.80 -16.97
CA ALA A 54 -14.12 0.20 -16.79
C ALA A 54 -14.30 -1.03 -17.71
N GLY A 55 -14.76 -2.15 -17.14
CA GLY A 55 -14.95 -3.41 -17.87
C GLY A 55 -13.75 -4.37 -17.82
N GLN A 56 -12.62 -3.95 -17.26
CA GLN A 56 -11.51 -4.87 -17.02
C GLN A 56 -11.83 -5.82 -15.84
N TYR A 57 -11.32 -7.04 -15.90
CA TYR A 57 -11.33 -7.96 -14.77
C TYR A 57 -10.14 -7.67 -13.85
N VAL A 58 -10.35 -7.75 -12.54
CA VAL A 58 -9.33 -7.49 -11.52
C VAL A 58 -9.33 -8.60 -10.48
N ASP A 59 -8.13 -8.99 -10.05
CA ASP A 59 -7.93 -9.93 -8.95
C ASP A 59 -7.85 -9.18 -7.61
N VAL A 60 -8.58 -9.67 -6.62
CA VAL A 60 -8.67 -9.05 -5.29
C VAL A 60 -8.28 -10.05 -4.22
N THR A 61 -7.33 -9.67 -3.37
CA THR A 61 -6.94 -10.45 -2.18
C THR A 61 -7.27 -9.68 -0.91
N GLY A 62 -7.86 -10.38 0.06
CA GLY A 62 -8.24 -9.79 1.34
C GLY A 62 -8.32 -10.82 2.46
N ILE A 63 -8.23 -10.36 3.70
CA ILE A 63 -8.46 -11.21 4.87
C ILE A 63 -9.97 -11.38 5.00
N THR A 64 -10.45 -12.61 4.91
CA THR A 64 -11.88 -12.94 5.06
C THR A 64 -12.33 -12.80 6.51
N ARG A 65 -13.66 -12.75 6.74
CA ARG A 65 -14.21 -12.73 8.09
C ARG A 65 -13.99 -14.10 8.75
N GLY A 66 -13.22 -14.13 9.83
CA GLY A 66 -13.10 -15.32 10.68
C GLY A 66 -14.44 -15.61 11.37
N LYS A 67 -14.84 -16.89 11.41
CA LYS A 67 -16.08 -17.35 12.06
C LYS A 67 -15.89 -17.89 13.48
N GLY A 68 -14.67 -17.86 14.01
CA GLY A 68 -14.36 -18.36 15.36
C GLY A 68 -14.51 -19.88 15.47
N PHE A 69 -14.67 -20.36 16.71
CA PHE A 69 -14.99 -21.76 16.98
C PHE A 69 -16.51 -21.95 16.86
N GLN A 70 -16.92 -22.80 15.92
CA GLN A 70 -18.30 -23.25 15.71
C GLN A 70 -18.40 -24.73 16.08
#